data_AF-A0A4R0J1B4-F1
#
_entry.id   AF-A0A4R0J1B4-F1
#
_cell.length_a   1.000
_cell.length_b   1.000
_cell.length_c   1.000
_cell.angle_alpha   90.00
_cell.angle_beta   90.00
_cell.angle_gamma   90.00
#
_symmetry.space_group_name_H-M   'P 1'
#
loop_
_entity.id
_entity.type
_entity.pdbx_description
1 polymer ?
#
loop_
_entity_poly.entity_id
_entity_poly.type
_entity_poly.pdbx_seq_one_letter_code
_entity_poly.pdbx_strand_id
1 'polypeptide(L)'
;MTSSRQPDRLPVSVRAPYVPFGERHLDRVRREIGWVEPFGVSFFTRFLNATVGVLVRGIAWLLERLQLRSGQRGEYLADRKAGEIAGSEAAAQALERLLLAGASHRAMVRALRFPTEVEPLDAVRRAVTEVPAREIERQLRASRVRETRTDATHPPTYLRTRLLRARPATTARVVLGTDESRAIDRELEPAATTVLAELRMEG
;
A
#
# COMPACT_ATOMS: atom_id res chain seq x y z
N MET A 1 -16.96 -13.99 -89.08
CA MET A 1 -16.08 -13.88 -90.26
C MET A 1 -14.65 -14.03 -89.78
N THR A 2 -14.04 -15.09 -90.29
CA THR A 2 -12.66 -15.55 -90.14
C THR A 2 -11.64 -14.51 -90.61
N SER A 3 -10.54 -14.33 -89.88
CA SER A 3 -9.21 -14.35 -90.53
C SER A 3 -8.10 -14.60 -89.52
N SER A 4 -7.60 -15.83 -89.60
CA SER A 4 -6.25 -16.28 -89.26
C SER A 4 -5.14 -15.32 -89.68
N ARG A 5 -4.11 -15.17 -88.85
CA ARG A 5 -2.71 -15.54 -89.20
C ARG A 5 -1.76 -15.29 -88.02
N GLN A 6 -1.20 -16.40 -87.55
CA GLN A 6 0.07 -16.53 -86.84
C GLN A 6 1.11 -17.03 -87.89
N PRO A 7 2.44 -17.06 -87.67
CA PRO A 7 3.34 -16.43 -86.68
C PRO A 7 4.48 -15.63 -87.35
N ASP A 8 5.33 -14.96 -86.57
CA ASP A 8 6.77 -15.05 -86.86
C ASP A 8 7.58 -15.10 -85.55
N ARG A 9 8.58 -15.99 -85.51
CA ARG A 9 9.40 -16.31 -84.33
C ARG A 9 10.72 -15.55 -84.43
N LEU A 10 11.14 -14.86 -83.35
CA LEU A 10 12.53 -14.66 -82.89
C LEU A 10 12.49 -14.10 -81.43
N PRO A 11 13.59 -14.09 -80.66
CA PRO A 11 14.47 -15.17 -80.22
C PRO A 11 14.50 -15.31 -78.67
N VAL A 12 15.10 -16.40 -78.18
CA VAL A 12 15.27 -16.74 -76.75
C VAL A 12 15.98 -15.62 -75.98
N SER A 13 15.30 -15.04 -74.99
CA SER A 13 15.86 -14.02 -74.11
C SER A 13 16.79 -14.63 -73.08
N VAL A 14 17.98 -14.03 -72.96
CA VAL A 14 18.88 -14.21 -71.82
C VAL A 14 18.14 -13.70 -70.58
N ARG A 15 17.85 -14.61 -69.65
CA ARG A 15 17.16 -14.32 -68.39
C ARG A 15 18.07 -13.44 -67.52
N ALA A 16 17.82 -12.13 -67.50
CA ALA A 16 18.33 -11.28 -66.44
C ALA A 16 17.68 -11.72 -65.11
N PRO A 17 18.42 -11.80 -63.98
CA PRO A 17 17.81 -12.15 -62.71
C PRO A 17 16.78 -11.07 -62.31
N TYR A 18 15.56 -11.53 -62.06
CA TYR A 18 14.48 -10.72 -61.50
C TYR A 18 14.91 -10.21 -60.12
N VAL A 19 15.13 -8.90 -60.01
CA VAL A 19 15.36 -8.25 -58.73
C VAL A 19 14.07 -7.50 -58.37
N PRO A 20 13.40 -7.85 -57.26
CA PRO A 20 12.15 -7.20 -56.89
C PRO A 20 12.36 -5.71 -56.62
N PHE A 21 11.39 -4.92 -57.06
CA PHE A 21 11.35 -3.47 -56.97
C PHE A 21 11.02 -3.06 -55.53
N GLY A 22 12.01 -3.09 -54.64
CA GLY A 22 11.83 -2.72 -53.23
C GLY A 22 13.11 -2.59 -52.39
N GLU A 23 14.20 -3.25 -52.79
CA GLU A 23 15.37 -3.41 -51.89
C GLU A 23 16.55 -2.45 -52.14
N ARG A 24 16.51 -1.54 -53.13
CA ARG A 24 17.75 -0.86 -53.57
C ARG A 24 18.13 0.45 -52.87
N HIS A 25 17.23 1.12 -52.14
CA HIS A 25 17.58 2.42 -51.54
C HIS A 25 17.86 2.35 -50.03
N LEU A 26 17.15 1.49 -49.30
CA LEU A 26 17.33 1.34 -47.85
C LEU A 26 18.56 0.48 -47.50
N ASP A 27 18.91 -0.51 -48.34
CA ASP A 27 20.07 -1.39 -48.10
C ASP A 27 21.43 -0.74 -48.42
N ARG A 28 21.43 0.38 -49.14
CA ARG A 28 22.64 1.21 -49.34
C ARG A 28 22.86 2.13 -48.14
N VAL A 29 21.81 2.80 -47.68
CA VAL A 29 21.83 3.63 -46.47
C VAL A 29 22.18 2.79 -45.23
N ARG A 30 21.70 1.54 -45.15
CA ARG A 30 22.02 0.59 -44.08
C ARG A 30 23.47 0.08 -44.10
N ARG A 31 24.17 0.14 -45.24
CA ARG A 31 25.59 -0.23 -45.37
C ARG A 31 26.53 0.96 -45.18
N GLU A 32 26.11 2.17 -45.55
CA GLU A 32 26.87 3.40 -45.34
C GLU A 32 26.74 3.93 -43.90
N ILE A 33 25.57 3.79 -43.30
CA ILE A 33 25.36 4.02 -41.86
C ILE A 33 25.73 2.71 -41.17
N GLY A 34 27.03 2.49 -40.99
CA GLY A 34 27.54 1.43 -40.15
C GLY A 34 26.98 1.56 -38.74
N TRP A 35 25.85 0.90 -38.47
CA TRP A 35 25.47 0.52 -37.12
C TRP A 35 26.43 -0.56 -36.66
N VAL A 36 27.66 -0.14 -36.37
CA VAL A 36 28.44 -0.80 -35.34
C VAL A 36 27.60 -0.56 -34.09
N GLU A 37 26.82 -1.55 -33.65
CA GLU A 37 26.49 -1.59 -32.23
C GLU A 37 27.84 -1.53 -31.53
N PRO A 38 28.19 -0.44 -30.84
CA PRO A 38 29.45 -0.40 -30.16
C PRO A 38 29.23 -1.36 -29.00
N PHE A 39 29.73 -2.59 -29.14
CA PHE A 39 29.69 -3.59 -28.08
C PHE A 39 30.16 -2.97 -26.75
N GLY A 40 31.04 -1.96 -26.77
CA GLY A 40 31.42 -1.17 -25.58
C GLY A 40 30.38 -0.16 -25.05
N VAL A 41 29.59 0.53 -25.90
CA VAL A 41 28.63 1.56 -25.46
C VAL A 41 27.42 0.91 -24.79
N SER A 42 26.98 -0.27 -25.26
CA SER A 42 25.89 -1.03 -24.62
C SER A 42 26.31 -1.58 -23.24
N PHE A 43 27.54 -2.12 -23.12
CA PHE A 43 28.05 -2.56 -21.82
C PHE A 43 28.32 -1.40 -20.87
N PHE A 44 28.88 -0.29 -21.35
CA PHE A 44 29.12 0.91 -20.54
C PHE A 44 27.82 1.54 -20.04
N THR A 45 26.81 1.71 -20.91
CA THR A 45 25.49 2.21 -20.50
C THR A 45 24.77 1.27 -19.56
N ARG A 46 24.85 -0.06 -19.76
CA ARG A 46 24.30 -1.04 -18.82
C ARG A 46 25.01 -0.99 -17.47
N PHE A 47 26.34 -0.89 -17.45
CA PHE A 47 27.13 -0.80 -16.23
C PHE A 47 26.84 0.50 -15.48
N LEU A 48 26.78 1.63 -16.19
CA LEU A 48 26.43 2.93 -15.64
C LEU A 48 25.00 2.91 -15.09
N ASN A 49 24.02 2.42 -15.84
CA ASN A 49 22.63 2.30 -15.39
C ASN A 49 22.48 1.33 -14.20
N ALA A 50 23.23 0.23 -14.18
CA ALA A 50 23.24 -0.69 -13.04
C ALA A 50 23.82 -0.02 -11.80
N THR A 51 24.93 0.70 -11.94
CA THR A 51 25.60 1.41 -10.85
C THR A 51 24.73 2.53 -10.30
N VAL A 52 24.22 3.40 -11.18
CA VAL A 52 23.29 4.48 -10.82
C VAL A 52 22.01 3.89 -10.25
N GLY A 53 21.47 2.82 -10.82
CA GLY A 53 20.26 2.16 -10.33
C GLY A 53 20.44 1.56 -8.93
N VAL A 54 21.58 0.94 -8.63
CA VAL A 54 21.91 0.44 -7.28
C VAL A 54 22.05 1.60 -6.29
N LEU A 55 22.72 2.68 -6.68
CA LEU A 55 22.86 3.88 -5.84
C LEU A 55 21.50 4.53 -5.54
N VAL A 56 20.66 4.72 -6.55
CA VAL A 56 19.31 5.29 -6.39
C VAL A 56 18.45 4.40 -5.49
N ARG A 57 18.46 3.08 -5.68
CA ARG A 57 17.74 2.14 -4.81
C ARG A 57 18.27 2.17 -3.37
N GLY A 58 19.59 2.28 -3.19
CA GLY A 58 20.19 2.40 -1.86
C GLY A 58 19.78 3.68 -1.14
N ILE A 59 19.77 4.82 -1.84
CA ILE A 59 19.30 6.09 -1.29
C ILE A 59 17.80 6.03 -0.98
N ALA A 60 16.98 5.50 -1.89
CA ALA A 60 15.53 5.35 -1.67
C ALA A 60 15.24 4.47 -0.44
N TRP A 61 15.91 3.31 -0.34
CA TRP A 61 15.81 2.42 0.83
C TRP A 61 16.23 3.12 2.13
N LEU A 62 17.30 3.93 2.11
CA LEU A 62 17.74 4.69 3.27
C LEU A 62 16.72 5.76 3.67
N LEU A 63 16.18 6.50 2.69
CA LEU A 63 15.15 7.52 2.92
C LEU A 63 13.88 6.89 3.49
N GLU A 64 13.44 5.76 2.94
CA GLU A 64 12.33 4.96 3.47
C GLU A 64 12.62 4.54 4.91
N ARG A 65 13.83 4.04 5.19
CA ARG A 65 14.21 3.64 6.55
C ARG A 65 14.24 4.80 7.54
N LEU A 66 14.68 5.99 7.11
CA LEU A 66 14.67 7.21 7.91
C LEU A 66 13.25 7.72 8.14
N GLN A 67 12.39 7.67 7.12
CA GLN A 67 10.98 8.02 7.20
C GLN A 67 10.21 7.10 8.15
N LEU A 68 10.51 5.79 8.11
CA LEU A 68 9.98 4.83 9.08
C LEU A 68 10.36 5.23 10.52
N ARG A 69 11.63 5.60 10.76
CA ARG A 69 12.09 6.03 12.09
C ARG A 69 11.48 7.35 12.54
N SER A 70 11.31 8.33 11.66
CA SER A 70 10.67 9.61 12.01
C SER A 70 9.18 9.41 12.28
N GLY A 71 8.48 8.60 11.48
CA GLY A 71 7.09 8.22 11.71
C GLY A 71 6.88 7.52 13.05
N GLN A 72 7.75 6.55 13.38
CA GLN A 72 7.72 5.87 14.68
C GLN A 72 7.96 6.81 15.87
N ARG A 73 8.82 7.83 15.73
CA ARG A 73 8.97 8.87 16.77
C ARG A 73 7.72 9.71 16.93
N GLY A 74 7.05 10.03 15.82
CA GLY A 74 5.76 10.72 15.82
C GLY A 74 4.71 9.99 16.63
N GLU A 75 4.62 8.67 16.50
CA GLU A 75 3.71 7.83 17.28
C GLU A 75 3.96 7.96 18.79
N TYR A 76 5.22 7.88 19.25
CA TYR A 76 5.53 8.03 20.67
C TYR A 76 5.30 9.44 21.21
N LEU A 77 5.40 10.46 20.37
CA LEU A 77 5.05 11.84 20.73
C LEU A 77 3.53 12.00 20.85
N ALA A 78 2.76 11.43 19.93
CA ALA A 78 1.31 11.39 20.00
C ALA A 78 0.84 10.65 21.26
N ASP A 79 1.42 9.48 21.55
CA ASP A 79 1.13 8.70 22.76
C ASP A 79 1.42 9.52 24.01
N ARG A 80 2.58 10.18 24.06
CA ARG A 80 2.92 11.07 25.18
C ARG A 80 1.85 12.13 25.38
N LYS A 81 1.43 12.80 24.31
CA LYS A 81 0.44 13.86 24.38
C LYS A 81 -0.93 13.33 24.83
N ALA A 82 -1.31 12.15 24.34
CA ALA A 82 -2.51 11.45 24.79
C ALA A 82 -2.44 11.14 26.29
N GLY A 83 -1.30 10.64 26.79
CA GLY A 83 -1.08 10.41 28.22
C GLY A 83 -1.14 11.69 29.07
N GLU A 84 -0.62 12.81 28.56
CA GLU A 84 -0.70 14.12 29.24
C GLU A 84 -2.15 14.65 29.35
N ILE A 85 -3.02 14.32 28.39
CA ILE A 85 -4.41 14.81 28.33
C ILE A 85 -5.37 13.86 29.04
N ALA A 86 -5.35 12.57 28.66
CA ALA A 86 -6.28 11.55 29.14
C ALA A 86 -5.78 10.80 30.38
N GLY A 87 -4.51 10.98 30.74
CA GLY A 87 -3.83 10.19 31.76
C GLY A 87 -3.13 8.95 31.17
N SER A 88 -2.00 8.56 31.77
CA SER A 88 -1.12 7.53 31.21
C SER A 88 -1.80 6.17 31.04
N GLU A 89 -2.60 5.76 32.03
CA GLU A 89 -3.27 4.46 32.01
C GLU A 89 -4.45 4.43 31.04
N ALA A 90 -5.28 5.48 31.01
CA ALA A 90 -6.38 5.57 30.06
C ALA A 90 -5.88 5.56 28.61
N ALA A 91 -4.80 6.29 28.33
CA ALA A 91 -4.15 6.29 27.01
C ALA A 91 -3.61 4.89 26.65
N ALA A 92 -2.97 4.19 27.60
CA ALA A 92 -2.49 2.83 27.37
C ALA A 92 -3.65 1.87 27.06
N GLN A 93 -4.74 1.91 27.84
CA GLN A 93 -5.90 1.07 27.61
C GLN A 93 -6.64 1.40 26.30
N ALA A 94 -6.62 2.65 25.84
CA ALA A 94 -7.17 3.02 24.54
C ALA A 94 -6.35 2.40 23.40
N LEU A 95 -5.02 2.43 23.49
CA LEU A 95 -4.14 1.77 22.52
C LEU A 95 -4.31 0.25 22.52
N GLU A 96 -4.52 -0.36 23.69
CA GLU A 96 -4.78 -1.80 23.80
C GLU A 96 -6.05 -2.23 23.08
N ARG A 97 -7.11 -1.40 23.12
CA ARG A 97 -8.36 -1.66 22.38
C ARG A 97 -8.15 -1.69 20.86
N LEU A 98 -7.14 -1.01 20.32
CA LEU A 98 -6.81 -1.09 18.89
C LEU A 98 -6.37 -2.50 18.45
N LEU A 99 -5.88 -3.34 19.37
CA LEU A 99 -5.58 -4.74 19.07
C LEU A 99 -6.83 -5.53 18.67
N LEU A 100 -8.02 -5.04 19.03
CA LEU A 100 -9.30 -5.62 18.69
C LEU A 100 -9.83 -5.16 17.33
N ALA A 101 -9.16 -4.21 16.65
CA ALA A 101 -9.62 -3.63 15.39
C ALA A 101 -9.99 -4.68 14.33
N GLY A 102 -9.21 -5.77 14.24
CA GLY A 102 -9.53 -6.86 13.32
C GLY A 102 -10.82 -7.62 13.69
N ALA A 103 -11.10 -7.78 14.98
CA ALA A 103 -12.35 -8.38 15.45
C ALA A 103 -13.54 -7.43 15.25
N SER A 104 -13.36 -6.15 15.58
CA SER A 104 -14.32 -5.08 15.34
C SER A 104 -14.69 -4.97 13.86
N HIS A 105 -13.70 -4.98 12.96
CA HIS A 105 -13.95 -4.93 11.52
C HIS A 105 -14.76 -6.14 11.04
N ARG A 106 -14.43 -7.36 11.50
CA ARG A 106 -15.23 -8.55 11.17
C ARG A 106 -16.66 -8.46 11.70
N ALA A 107 -16.85 -7.94 12.91
CA ALA A 107 -18.18 -7.75 13.49
C ALA A 107 -19.00 -6.75 12.65
N MET A 108 -18.39 -5.63 12.25
CA MET A 108 -18.99 -4.63 11.38
C MET A 108 -19.40 -5.22 10.02
N VAL A 109 -18.47 -5.88 9.33
CA VAL A 109 -18.73 -6.49 8.01
C VAL A 109 -19.83 -7.54 8.11
N ARG A 110 -19.86 -8.34 9.19
CA ARG A 110 -20.93 -9.31 9.42
C ARG A 110 -22.29 -8.63 9.57
N ALA A 111 -22.38 -7.58 10.39
CA ALA A 111 -23.62 -6.83 10.61
C ALA A 111 -24.10 -6.10 9.34
N LEU A 112 -23.18 -5.68 8.48
CA LEU A 112 -23.51 -5.07 7.19
C LEU A 112 -24.05 -6.08 6.17
N ARG A 113 -23.47 -7.29 6.12
CA ARG A 113 -23.81 -8.32 5.12
C ARG A 113 -25.05 -9.14 5.48
N PHE A 114 -25.27 -9.37 6.78
CA PHE A 114 -26.35 -10.21 7.25
C PHE A 114 -27.34 -9.38 8.05
N PRO A 115 -28.61 -9.28 7.61
CA PRO A 115 -29.66 -8.61 8.37
C PRO A 115 -29.71 -9.20 9.78
N THR A 116 -29.30 -8.39 10.75
CA THR A 116 -29.28 -8.73 12.18
C THR A 116 -30.01 -7.61 12.91
N GLU A 117 -30.58 -7.91 14.08
CA GLU A 117 -31.20 -6.88 14.94
C GLU A 117 -30.18 -5.88 15.54
N VAL A 118 -28.89 -6.05 15.26
CA VAL A 118 -27.81 -5.26 15.83
C VAL A 118 -27.26 -4.31 14.76
N GLU A 119 -27.31 -3.02 15.02
CA GLU A 119 -26.71 -2.01 14.16
C GLU A 119 -25.19 -2.23 14.01
N PRO A 120 -24.59 -1.97 12.84
CA PRO A 120 -23.18 -2.25 12.60
C PRO A 120 -22.21 -1.59 13.60
N LEU A 121 -22.50 -0.37 14.05
CA LEU A 121 -21.67 0.33 15.04
C LEU A 121 -21.84 -0.24 16.44
N ASP A 122 -23.04 -0.73 16.80
CA ASP A 122 -23.23 -1.45 18.04
C ASP A 122 -22.48 -2.78 18.05
N ALA A 123 -22.43 -3.47 16.91
CA ALA A 123 -21.62 -4.68 16.77
C ALA A 123 -20.12 -4.39 17.00
N VAL A 124 -19.61 -3.27 16.49
CA VAL A 124 -18.24 -2.79 16.75
C VAL A 124 -18.05 -2.46 18.23
N ARG A 125 -18.98 -1.72 18.84
CA ARG A 125 -18.93 -1.33 20.24
C ARG A 125 -18.86 -2.56 21.15
N ARG A 126 -19.72 -3.56 20.93
CA ARG A 126 -19.70 -4.82 21.67
C ARG A 126 -18.38 -5.57 21.49
N ALA A 127 -17.87 -5.63 20.25
CA ALA A 127 -16.59 -6.27 19.95
C ALA A 127 -15.37 -5.62 20.65
N VAL A 128 -15.51 -4.41 21.18
CA VAL A 128 -14.47 -3.73 21.97
C VAL A 128 -14.75 -3.75 23.47
N THR A 129 -16.02 -3.66 23.88
CA THR A 129 -16.41 -3.48 25.29
C THR A 129 -16.69 -4.80 26.03
N GLU A 130 -17.13 -5.84 25.32
CA GLU A 130 -17.50 -7.13 25.92
C GLU A 130 -16.32 -8.13 25.93
N VAL A 131 -15.12 -7.67 25.56
CA VAL A 131 -13.93 -8.52 25.51
C VAL A 131 -13.32 -8.68 26.90
N PRO A 132 -13.11 -9.91 27.39
CA PRO A 132 -12.46 -10.14 28.67
C PRO A 132 -11.02 -9.60 28.69
N ALA A 133 -10.59 -9.04 29.83
CA ALA A 133 -9.22 -8.50 29.99
C ALA A 133 -8.12 -9.50 29.59
N ARG A 134 -8.31 -10.80 29.89
CA ARG A 134 -7.38 -11.89 29.50
C ARG A 134 -7.14 -11.98 27.99
N GLU A 135 -8.12 -11.63 27.16
CA GLU A 135 -7.97 -11.66 25.71
C GLU A 135 -7.14 -10.47 25.22
N ILE A 136 -7.31 -9.30 25.84
CA ILE A 136 -6.45 -8.13 25.58
C ILE A 136 -4.99 -8.45 25.91
N GLU A 137 -4.74 -9.08 27.07
CA GLU A 137 -3.41 -9.54 27.46
C GLU A 137 -2.82 -10.58 26.49
N ARG A 138 -3.66 -11.49 25.98
CA ARG A 138 -3.26 -12.46 24.96
C ARG A 138 -2.84 -11.75 23.67
N GLN A 139 -3.60 -10.75 23.21
CA GLN A 139 -3.26 -9.97 22.03
C GLN A 139 -1.99 -9.13 22.22
N LEU A 140 -1.79 -8.56 23.41
CA LEU A 140 -0.54 -7.86 23.76
C LEU A 140 0.68 -8.79 23.69
N ARG A 141 0.56 -10.01 24.24
CA ARG A 141 1.61 -11.03 24.12
C ARG A 141 1.88 -11.39 22.66
N ALA A 142 0.84 -11.56 21.85
CA ALA A 142 0.98 -11.82 20.43
C ALA A 142 1.66 -10.64 19.68
N SER A 143 1.33 -9.40 20.02
CA SER A 143 1.97 -8.19 19.47
C SER A 143 3.48 -8.18 19.76
N ARG A 144 3.88 -8.51 20.99
CA ARG A 144 5.30 -8.64 21.37
C ARG A 144 6.04 -9.75 20.62
N VAL A 145 5.36 -10.86 20.29
CA VAL A 145 5.99 -11.94 19.52
C VAL A 145 6.15 -11.54 18.05
N ARG A 146 5.14 -10.89 17.46
CA ARG A 146 5.16 -10.44 16.05
C ARG A 146 6.22 -9.39 15.75
N GLU A 147 6.72 -8.67 16.76
CA GLU A 147 7.87 -7.75 16.67
C GLU A 147 9.12 -8.36 16.05
N THR A 148 9.31 -9.67 16.22
CA THR A 148 10.47 -10.37 15.66
C THR A 148 10.35 -10.69 14.17
N ARG A 149 9.20 -10.41 13.54
CA ARG A 149 8.81 -11.02 12.26
C ARG A 149 8.44 -10.06 11.13
N THR A 150 8.30 -8.75 11.32
CA THR A 150 7.75 -7.91 10.23
C THR A 150 8.24 -6.46 10.24
N ASP A 151 8.52 -5.95 9.04
CA ASP A 151 8.78 -4.55 8.72
C ASP A 151 7.58 -3.70 9.15
N ALA A 152 7.70 -3.04 10.30
CA ALA A 152 6.58 -2.38 10.95
C ALA A 152 6.67 -0.87 10.77
N THR A 153 5.80 -0.31 9.93
CA THR A 153 5.63 1.15 9.75
C THR A 153 5.34 1.88 11.06
N HIS A 154 4.74 1.18 12.02
CA HIS A 154 4.43 1.72 13.34
C HIS A 154 5.08 0.88 14.45
N PRO A 155 5.45 1.50 15.58
CA PRO A 155 5.95 0.76 16.72
C PRO A 155 4.86 -0.17 17.26
N PRO A 156 5.21 -1.39 17.69
CA PRO A 156 4.23 -2.35 18.18
C PRO A 156 3.53 -1.87 19.45
N THR A 157 2.23 -2.16 19.55
CA THR A 157 1.35 -1.66 20.62
C THR A 157 1.89 -1.99 22.02
N TYR A 158 2.54 -3.15 22.18
CA TYR A 158 3.19 -3.52 23.44
C TYR A 158 4.29 -2.52 23.86
N LEU A 159 5.14 -2.05 22.93
CA LEU A 159 6.17 -1.05 23.27
C LEU A 159 5.56 0.31 23.60
N ARG A 160 4.54 0.73 22.85
CA ARG A 160 3.83 2.00 23.06
C ARG A 160 3.18 2.07 24.44
N THR A 161 2.41 1.04 24.78
CA THR A 161 1.73 0.91 26.08
C THR A 161 2.73 0.76 27.23
N ARG A 162 3.80 -0.01 27.05
CA ARG A 162 4.89 -0.10 28.03
C ARG A 162 5.56 1.26 28.27
N LEU A 163 5.82 2.05 27.22
CA LEU A 163 6.44 3.37 27.35
C LEU A 163 5.53 4.34 28.12
N LEU A 164 4.23 4.32 27.85
CA LEU A 164 3.25 5.12 28.59
C LEU A 164 3.26 4.80 30.09
N ARG A 165 3.29 3.51 30.43
CA ARG A 165 3.28 3.05 31.83
C ARG A 165 4.63 3.19 32.55
N ALA A 166 5.74 3.20 31.82
CA ALA A 166 7.08 3.36 32.41
C ALA A 166 7.42 4.82 32.77
N ARG A 167 6.69 5.80 32.20
CA ARG A 167 6.86 7.22 32.51
C ARG A 167 6.11 7.60 33.78
N PRO A 168 6.46 8.73 34.42
CA PRO A 168 5.68 9.25 35.54
C PRO A 168 4.20 9.31 35.19
N ALA A 169 3.38 8.68 36.04
CA ALA A 169 1.95 8.62 35.82
C ALA A 169 1.38 10.04 35.78
N THR A 170 0.67 10.36 34.70
CA THR A 170 -0.06 11.63 34.59
C THR A 170 -1.53 11.35 34.85
N THR A 171 -2.16 12.18 35.68
CA THR A 171 -3.62 12.18 35.86
C THR A 171 -4.29 12.84 34.66
N ALA A 172 -5.51 12.41 34.35
CA ALA A 172 -6.29 13.00 33.27
C ALA A 172 -6.48 14.52 33.52
N ARG A 173 -6.16 15.33 32.51
CA ARG A 173 -6.51 16.76 32.47
C ARG A 173 -7.93 16.97 31.97
N VAL A 174 -8.41 16.05 31.13
CA VAL A 174 -9.75 16.05 30.57
C VAL A 174 -10.41 14.74 30.95
N VAL A 175 -11.55 14.84 31.63
CA VAL A 175 -12.43 13.71 31.92
C VAL A 175 -13.74 13.99 31.20
N LEU A 176 -14.14 13.09 30.30
CA LEU A 176 -15.42 13.18 29.59
C LEU A 176 -16.54 12.73 30.53
N GLY A 177 -17.50 13.60 30.77
CA GLY A 177 -18.77 13.23 31.36
C GLY A 177 -19.67 12.53 30.34
N THR A 178 -20.77 11.98 30.84
CA THR A 178 -21.74 11.24 30.00
C THR A 178 -22.37 12.14 28.95
N ASP A 179 -22.62 13.41 29.28
CA ASP A 179 -23.31 14.34 28.37
C ASP A 179 -22.37 14.84 27.27
N GLU A 180 -21.10 15.10 27.59
CA GLU A 180 -20.07 15.41 26.59
C GLU A 180 -19.81 14.24 25.65
N SER A 181 -19.75 13.00 26.19
CA SER A 181 -19.63 11.80 25.35
C SER A 181 -20.80 11.67 24.37
N ARG A 182 -22.04 11.88 24.83
CA ARG A 182 -23.22 11.86 23.96
C ARG A 182 -23.24 13.01 22.95
N ALA A 183 -22.64 14.15 23.27
CA ALA A 183 -22.52 15.26 22.33
C ALA A 183 -21.58 14.89 21.18
N ILE A 184 -20.44 14.24 21.49
CA ILE A 184 -19.51 13.70 20.49
C ILE A 184 -20.21 12.65 19.62
N ASP A 185 -20.96 11.73 20.22
CA ASP A 185 -21.68 10.69 19.45
C ASP A 185 -22.66 11.32 18.45
N ARG A 186 -23.40 12.37 18.86
CA ARG A 186 -24.31 13.12 17.98
C ARG A 186 -23.58 13.89 16.88
N GLU A 187 -22.42 14.46 17.18
CA GLU A 187 -21.59 15.17 16.19
C GLU A 187 -21.07 14.20 15.11
N LEU A 188 -20.72 12.97 15.50
CA LEU A 188 -20.15 11.96 14.61
C LEU A 188 -21.21 11.17 13.82
N GLU A 189 -22.47 11.16 14.26
CA GLU A 189 -23.57 10.40 13.64
C GLU A 189 -23.72 10.63 12.12
N PRO A 190 -23.68 11.87 11.58
CA PRO A 190 -23.83 12.09 10.14
C PRO A 190 -22.69 11.45 9.34
N ALA A 191 -21.44 11.63 9.79
CA ALA A 191 -20.28 11.05 9.13
C ALA A 191 -20.29 9.52 9.19
N ALA A 192 -20.68 8.96 10.35
CA ALA A 192 -20.87 7.53 10.52
C ALA A 192 -21.91 6.96 9.54
N THR A 193 -23.03 7.67 9.35
CA THR A 193 -24.09 7.27 8.42
C THR A 193 -23.60 7.24 6.98
N THR A 194 -22.85 8.26 6.55
CA THR A 194 -22.24 8.32 5.21
C THR A 194 -21.30 7.15 4.97
N VAL A 195 -20.36 6.90 5.90
CA VAL A 195 -19.38 5.80 5.77
C VAL A 195 -20.08 4.44 5.75
N LEU A 196 -21.10 4.24 6.58
CA LEU A 196 -21.87 3.00 6.56
C LEU A 196 -22.64 2.79 5.26
N ALA A 197 -23.17 3.85 4.65
CA ALA A 197 -23.83 3.77 3.35
C ALA A 197 -22.83 3.36 2.26
N GLU A 198 -21.65 3.97 2.23
CA GLU A 198 -20.57 3.61 1.28
C GLU A 198 -20.15 2.14 1.44
N LEU A 199 -19.92 1.69 2.68
CA LEU A 199 -19.54 0.30 2.95
C LEU A 199 -20.62 -0.73 2.57
N ARG A 200 -21.90 -0.34 2.56
CA ARG A 200 -23.00 -1.19 2.06
C ARG A 200 -22.99 -1.31 0.54
N MET A 201 -22.48 -0.30 -0.17
CA MET A 201 -22.42 -0.29 -1.64
C MET A 201 -21.22 -1.09 -2.18
N GLU A 202 -20.14 -1.18 -1.40
CA GLU A 202 -18.92 -1.93 -1.76
C GLU A 202 -19.01 -3.44 -1.46
N GLY A 203 -19.95 -3.86 -0.62
CA GLY A 203 -20.07 -5.22 -0.08
C GLY A 203 -20.96 -6.16 -0.88
#